data_AF-A0A9X2HSM3-F1
#
_entry.id   AF-A0A9X2HSM3-F1
#
_cell.length_a   1.000
_cell.length_b   1.000
_cell.length_c   1.000
_cell.angle_alpha   90.00
_cell.angle_beta   90.00
_cell.angle_gamma   90.00
#
_symmetry.space_group_name_H-M   'P 1'
#
loop_
_entity.id
_entity.type
_entity.pdbx_description
1 polymer ?
#
loop_
_entity_poly.entity_id
_entity_poly.type
_entity_poly.pdbx_seq_one_letter_code
_entity_poly.pdbx_strand_id
1 'polypeptide(L)'
;MGKKTKKAKLPKEVLGIRLSKEVREAGGALLEKANSPQGREMLAAGLTMAAAAATAAVAKGRAKRETAAPVPPVPPVPPTPETPPTPPEAPVPPQGTQTQPDPQAIAEAVGKAAEAMLGRLFGARKP
;
A
#
# COMPACT_ATOMS: atom_id res chain seq x y z
N MET A 1 -17.19 -18.90 32.47
CA MET A 1 -18.19 -18.42 31.48
C MET A 1 -17.56 -18.44 30.08
N GLY A 2 -17.71 -19.54 29.33
CA GLY A 2 -17.14 -19.69 27.99
C GLY A 2 -18.05 -19.07 26.93
N LYS A 3 -17.63 -17.95 26.33
CA LYS A 3 -18.35 -17.34 25.21
C LYS A 3 -18.14 -18.24 23.98
N LYS A 4 -19.19 -18.98 23.58
CA LYS A 4 -19.18 -19.82 22.37
C LYS A 4 -18.83 -18.93 21.17
N THR A 5 -17.63 -19.10 20.62
CA THR A 5 -17.21 -18.47 19.38
C THR A 5 -18.09 -19.02 18.25
N LYS A 6 -19.05 -18.21 17.80
CA LYS A 6 -19.81 -18.52 16.59
C LYS A 6 -18.80 -18.56 15.45
N LYS A 7 -18.66 -19.72 14.78
CA LYS A 7 -17.86 -19.86 13.56
C LYS A 7 -18.12 -18.65 12.65
N ALA A 8 -17.06 -17.97 12.25
CA ALA A 8 -17.13 -16.72 11.50
C ALA A 8 -17.69 -17.01 10.09
N LYS A 9 -19.03 -16.93 9.95
CA LYS A 9 -19.73 -17.25 8.70
C LYS A 9 -20.15 -15.96 8.02
N LEU A 10 -19.56 -15.67 6.86
CA LEU A 10 -19.90 -14.48 6.07
C LEU A 10 -21.34 -14.58 5.55
N PRO A 11 -22.15 -13.51 5.69
CA PRO A 11 -23.52 -13.49 5.20
C PRO A 11 -23.56 -13.59 3.67
N LYS A 12 -24.72 -14.05 3.18
CA LYS A 12 -25.02 -14.33 1.76
C LYS A 12 -24.91 -13.08 0.87
N GLU A 13 -25.08 -11.92 1.49
CA GLU A 13 -25.06 -10.61 0.89
C GLU A 13 -24.32 -9.66 1.83
N VAL A 14 -23.39 -8.87 1.28
CA VAL A 14 -22.65 -7.83 1.99
C VAL A 14 -22.78 -6.56 1.16
N LEU A 15 -23.33 -5.49 1.74
CA LEU A 15 -23.51 -4.21 1.06
C LEU A 15 -24.29 -4.31 -0.27
N GLY A 16 -25.31 -5.16 -0.35
CA GLY A 16 -26.11 -5.36 -1.57
C GLY A 16 -25.48 -6.29 -2.62
N ILE A 17 -24.29 -6.83 -2.35
CA ILE A 17 -23.55 -7.71 -3.26
C ILE A 17 -23.67 -9.16 -2.78
N ARG A 18 -24.19 -10.02 -3.65
CA ARG A 18 -24.26 -11.46 -3.40
C ARG A 18 -22.86 -12.09 -3.45
N LEU A 19 -22.44 -12.66 -2.33
CA LEU A 19 -21.18 -13.41 -2.27
C LEU A 19 -21.39 -14.84 -2.74
N SER A 20 -20.47 -15.41 -3.52
CA SER A 20 -20.51 -16.84 -3.86
C SER A 20 -20.26 -17.71 -2.62
N LYS A 21 -20.60 -18.99 -2.68
CA LYS A 21 -20.40 -19.93 -1.56
C LYS A 21 -18.91 -20.07 -1.21
N GLU A 22 -18.05 -20.16 -2.23
CA GLU A 22 -16.60 -20.28 -2.08
C GLU A 22 -16.00 -19.04 -1.41
N VAL A 23 -16.40 -17.84 -1.82
CA VAL A 23 -15.91 -16.59 -1.20
C VAL A 23 -16.33 -16.50 0.27
N ARG A 24 -17.52 -17.01 0.61
CA ARG A 24 -18.00 -17.04 1.99
C ARG A 24 -17.24 -18.04 2.86
N GLU A 25 -16.89 -19.19 2.31
CA GLU A 25 -16.09 -20.20 3.04
C GLU A 25 -14.64 -19.75 3.19
N ALA A 26 -14.01 -19.30 2.11
CA ALA A 26 -12.64 -18.78 2.13
C ALA A 26 -12.53 -17.54 3.03
N GLY A 27 -13.46 -16.59 2.89
CA GLY A 27 -13.49 -15.39 3.72
C GLY A 27 -13.82 -15.71 5.19
N GLY A 28 -14.64 -16.72 5.47
CA GLY A 28 -14.89 -17.19 6.84
C GLY A 28 -13.64 -17.78 7.48
N ALA A 29 -12.90 -18.61 6.75
CA ALA A 29 -11.63 -19.19 7.21
C ALA A 29 -10.55 -18.11 7.43
N LEU A 30 -10.47 -17.12 6.54
CA LEU A 30 -9.59 -15.96 6.74
C LEU A 30 -10.01 -15.13 7.96
N LEU A 31 -11.31 -14.91 8.15
CA LEU A 31 -11.83 -14.16 9.29
C LEU A 31 -11.57 -14.90 10.61
N GLU A 32 -11.58 -16.22 10.61
CA GLU A 32 -11.20 -17.04 11.76
C GLU A 32 -9.70 -16.91 12.07
N LYS A 33 -8.83 -16.98 11.05
CA LYS A 33 -7.38 -16.73 11.22
C LYS A 33 -7.10 -15.31 11.69
N ALA A 34 -7.77 -14.32 11.13
CA ALA A 34 -7.67 -12.91 11.53
C ALA A 34 -8.14 -12.66 12.97
N ASN A 35 -9.07 -13.47 13.48
CA ASN A 35 -9.54 -13.37 14.86
C ASN A 35 -8.66 -14.10 15.88
N SER A 36 -7.68 -14.90 15.43
CA SER A 36 -6.68 -15.49 16.31
C SER A 36 -5.75 -14.40 16.89
N PRO A 37 -5.10 -14.64 18.04
CA PRO A 37 -4.14 -13.68 18.62
C PRO A 37 -3.04 -13.30 17.63
N GLN A 38 -2.42 -14.30 17.00
CA GLN A 38 -1.36 -14.10 16.00
C GLN A 38 -1.87 -13.37 14.74
N GLY A 39 -3.09 -13.67 14.28
CA GLY A 39 -3.69 -12.99 13.13
C GLY A 39 -3.98 -11.52 13.39
N ARG A 40 -4.39 -11.17 14.62
CA ARG A 40 -4.61 -9.77 15.04
C ARG A 40 -3.31 -8.98 15.10
N GLU A 41 -2.23 -9.58 15.60
CA GLU A 41 -0.90 -8.96 15.62
C GLU A 41 -0.42 -8.68 14.20
N MET A 42 -0.55 -9.65 13.29
CA MET A 42 -0.19 -9.48 11.87
C MET A 42 -1.01 -8.39 11.19
N LEU A 43 -2.32 -8.33 11.46
CA LEU A 43 -3.18 -7.26 10.93
C LEU A 43 -2.83 -5.90 11.52
N ALA A 44 -2.53 -5.81 12.81
CA ALA A 44 -2.14 -4.56 13.46
C ALA A 44 -0.80 -4.05 12.91
N ALA A 45 0.18 -4.94 12.76
CA ALA A 45 1.49 -4.62 12.17
C ALA A 45 1.34 -4.16 10.72
N GLY A 46 0.59 -4.92 9.92
CA GLY A 46 0.31 -4.59 8.52
C GLY A 46 -0.43 -3.27 8.35
N LEU A 47 -1.46 -3.03 9.18
CA LEU A 47 -2.22 -1.78 9.18
C LEU A 47 -1.34 -0.59 9.59
N THR A 48 -0.49 -0.75 10.61
CA THR A 48 0.44 0.29 11.05
C THR A 48 1.42 0.64 9.95
N MET A 49 2.01 -0.36 9.28
CA MET A 49 2.89 -0.15 8.13
C MET A 49 2.16 0.55 6.98
N ALA A 50 0.94 0.13 6.64
CA ALA A 50 0.14 0.76 5.60
C ALA A 50 -0.21 2.21 5.93
N ALA A 51 -0.56 2.51 7.19
CA ALA A 51 -0.83 3.86 7.67
C ALA A 51 0.44 4.73 7.63
N ALA A 52 1.60 4.19 8.03
CA ALA A 52 2.87 4.89 7.93
C ALA A 52 3.24 5.21 6.47
N ALA A 53 3.04 4.25 5.55
CA ALA A 53 3.27 4.48 4.12
C ALA A 53 2.30 5.52 3.53
N ALA A 54 1.01 5.44 3.87
CA ALA A 54 0.00 6.39 3.42
C ALA A 54 0.26 7.80 3.95
N THR A 55 0.62 7.93 5.24
CA THR A 55 0.96 9.24 5.84
C THR A 55 2.23 9.82 5.23
N ALA A 56 3.25 9.01 4.94
CA ALA A 56 4.45 9.44 4.22
C ALA A 56 4.12 9.94 2.79
N ALA A 57 3.23 9.24 2.08
CA ALA A 57 2.79 9.66 0.74
C ALA A 57 1.98 10.97 0.78
N VAL A 58 1.09 11.13 1.77
CA VAL A 58 0.33 12.37 1.97
C VAL A 58 1.23 13.53 2.38
N ALA A 59 2.21 13.30 3.27
CA ALA A 59 3.19 14.31 3.66
C ALA A 59 4.05 14.76 2.46
N LYS A 60 4.51 13.81 1.63
CA LYS A 60 5.24 14.12 0.38
C LYS A 60 4.36 14.89 -0.62
N GLY A 61 3.07 14.57 -0.68
CA GLY A 61 2.08 15.31 -1.48
C GLY A 61 1.82 16.72 -0.96
N ARG A 62 1.81 16.94 0.37
CA ARG A 62 1.67 18.26 0.99
C ARG A 62 2.93 19.12 0.81
N ALA A 63 4.12 18.55 0.99
CA ALA A 63 5.38 19.25 0.74
C ALA A 63 5.46 19.79 -0.69
N LYS A 64 4.96 19.03 -1.68
CA LYS A 64 4.87 19.46 -3.09
C LYS A 64 3.82 20.58 -3.34
N ARG A 65 2.82 20.73 -2.46
CA ARG A 65 1.87 21.86 -2.49
C ARG A 65 2.39 23.08 -1.74
N GLU A 66 3.21 22.90 -0.71
CA GLU A 66 3.84 24.00 0.04
C GLU A 66 5.03 24.61 -0.70
N THR A 67 5.64 23.92 -1.67
CA THR A 67 6.65 24.51 -2.57
C THR A 67 6.06 25.52 -3.58
N ALA A 68 4.75 25.80 -3.54
CA ALA A 68 4.12 26.89 -4.30
C ALA A 68 4.21 28.26 -3.58
N ALA A 69 4.88 28.36 -2.42
CA ALA A 69 5.29 29.63 -1.83
C ALA A 69 6.83 29.67 -1.72
N PRO A 70 7.50 30.77 -2.14
CA PRO A 70 8.95 30.80 -2.21
C PRO A 70 9.53 31.13 -0.83
N VAL A 71 10.15 30.13 -0.20
CA VAL A 71 11.15 30.35 0.84
C VAL A 71 12.42 29.61 0.42
N PRO A 72 13.59 30.29 0.37
CA PRO A 72 14.82 29.71 -0.14
C PRO A 72 15.30 28.57 0.77
N PRO A 73 15.81 27.46 0.22
CA PRO A 73 16.33 26.37 1.03
C PRO A 73 17.65 26.78 1.70
N VAL A 74 17.73 26.63 3.02
CA VAL A 74 18.99 26.63 3.76
C VAL A 74 19.76 25.36 3.35
N PRO A 75 21.05 25.45 2.95
CA PRO A 75 21.83 24.28 2.53
C PRO A 75 22.04 23.31 3.71
N PRO A 76 21.94 21.99 3.49
CA PRO A 76 22.31 21.02 4.51
C PRO A 76 23.83 21.06 4.73
N VAL A 77 24.23 21.25 5.99
CA VAL A 77 25.64 21.08 6.41
C VAL A 77 26.02 19.60 6.26
N PRO A 78 27.13 19.26 5.59
CA PRO A 78 27.53 17.87 5.37
C PRO A 78 27.98 17.21 6.68
N PRO A 79 27.55 15.97 6.99
CA PRO A 79 28.28 15.15 7.94
C PRO A 79 29.58 14.68 7.27
N THR A 80 30.73 14.91 7.90
CA THR A 80 32.01 14.24 7.58
C THR A 80 32.16 13.02 8.48
N PRO A 81 32.10 11.79 7.94
CA PRO A 81 32.68 10.62 8.58
C PRO A 81 34.01 10.25 7.93
N GLU A 82 35.00 10.00 8.78
CA GLU A 82 36.36 9.55 8.43
C GLU A 82 36.36 8.24 7.63
N THR A 83 37.19 8.17 6.60
CA THR A 83 37.49 6.99 5.77
C THR A 83 38.19 5.88 6.57
N PRO A 84 37.67 4.64 6.57
CA PRO A 84 38.45 3.43 6.85
C PRO A 84 38.97 2.78 5.54
N PRO A 85 40.08 2.01 5.57
CA PRO A 85 40.82 1.58 4.37
C PRO A 85 40.04 0.58 3.49
N THR A 86 40.26 0.69 2.18
CA THR A 86 39.69 -0.11 1.08
C THR A 86 40.07 -1.61 1.17
N PRO A 87 39.11 -2.55 1.20
CA PRO A 87 39.31 -3.96 0.86
C PRO A 87 39.26 -4.17 -0.68
N PRO A 88 39.94 -5.19 -1.23
CA PRO A 88 40.15 -5.37 -2.67
C PRO A 88 38.85 -5.64 -3.46
N GLU A 89 38.83 -5.10 -4.68
CA GLU A 89 37.74 -5.07 -5.65
C GLU A 89 37.22 -6.47 -6.00
N ALA A 90 35.93 -6.72 -5.75
CA ALA A 90 35.23 -7.93 -6.20
C ALA A 90 34.74 -7.75 -7.66
N PRO A 91 34.81 -8.77 -8.52
CA PRO A 91 34.47 -8.67 -9.93
C PRO A 91 32.98 -8.34 -10.13
N VAL A 92 32.70 -7.36 -10.97
CA VAL A 92 31.36 -6.90 -11.34
C VAL A 92 30.58 -8.05 -12.02
N PRO A 93 29.44 -8.52 -11.49
CA PRO A 93 28.59 -9.44 -12.23
C PRO A 93 27.92 -8.70 -13.41
N PRO A 94 27.64 -9.40 -14.53
CA PRO A 94 27.15 -8.80 -15.75
C PRO A 94 25.80 -8.12 -15.52
N GLN A 95 25.67 -6.88 -16.02
CA GLN A 95 24.42 -6.13 -16.03
C GLN A 95 23.38 -6.88 -16.85
N GLY A 96 22.63 -7.76 -16.19
CA GLY A 96 21.41 -8.35 -16.72
C GLY A 96 20.33 -7.28 -16.81
N THR A 97 19.67 -7.25 -17.95
CA THR A 97 18.41 -6.59 -18.30
C THR A 97 17.32 -6.76 -17.23
N GLN A 98 17.42 -6.04 -16.11
CA GLN A 98 16.30 -5.86 -15.19
C GLN A 98 15.51 -4.63 -15.64
N THR A 99 14.38 -4.94 -16.29
CA THR A 99 13.17 -4.13 -16.39
C THR A 99 12.91 -3.40 -15.07
N GLN A 100 13.45 -2.20 -14.92
CA GLN A 100 13.14 -1.34 -13.80
C GLN A 100 11.73 -0.81 -14.07
N PRO A 101 10.72 -1.15 -13.25
CA PRO A 101 9.37 -0.67 -13.48
C PRO A 101 9.38 0.86 -13.35
N ASP A 102 9.12 1.54 -14.46
CA ASP A 102 9.12 3.00 -14.51
C ASP A 102 8.00 3.54 -13.61
N PRO A 103 8.33 4.29 -12.54
CA PRO A 103 7.33 4.84 -11.63
C PRO A 103 6.35 5.78 -12.35
N GLN A 104 6.75 6.39 -13.46
CA GLN A 104 5.86 7.23 -14.26
C GLN A 104 4.81 6.39 -14.99
N ALA A 105 5.21 5.26 -15.59
CA ALA A 105 4.29 4.33 -16.24
C ALA A 105 3.25 3.76 -15.26
N ILE A 106 3.65 3.47 -14.02
CA ILE A 106 2.73 3.01 -12.97
C ILE A 106 1.73 4.10 -12.60
N ALA A 107 2.19 5.34 -12.41
CA ALA A 107 1.32 6.46 -12.06
C ALA A 107 0.28 6.73 -13.15
N GLU A 108 0.67 6.66 -14.42
CA GLU A 108 -0.24 6.81 -15.55
C GLU A 108 -1.27 5.67 -15.64
N ALA A 109 -0.83 4.43 -15.44
CA ALA A 109 -1.72 3.27 -15.46
C ALA A 109 -2.78 3.36 -14.35
N VAL A 110 -2.38 3.77 -13.15
CA VAL A 110 -3.31 3.97 -12.02
C VAL A 110 -4.26 5.14 -12.30
N GLY A 111 -3.76 6.24 -12.86
CA GLY A 111 -4.60 7.39 -13.25
C GLY A 111 -5.69 7.00 -14.25
N LYS A 112 -5.32 6.29 -15.32
CA LYS A 112 -6.28 5.80 -16.33
C LYS A 112 -7.31 4.84 -15.74
N ALA A 113 -6.89 3.94 -14.84
CA ALA A 113 -7.81 3.01 -14.18
C ALA A 113 -8.81 3.73 -13.26
N ALA A 114 -8.35 4.74 -12.52
CA ALA A 114 -9.19 5.56 -11.65
C ALA A 114 -10.22 6.37 -12.46
N GLU A 115 -9.82 7.00 -13.56
CA GLU A 115 -10.73 7.72 -14.46
C GLU A 115 -11.77 6.78 -15.10
N ALA A 116 -11.39 5.58 -15.53
CA ALA A 116 -12.32 4.61 -16.09
C ALA A 116 -13.36 4.14 -15.06
N MET A 117 -12.95 3.92 -13.81
CA MET A 117 -13.89 3.60 -12.74
C MET A 117 -14.80 4.78 -12.39
N LEU A 118 -14.26 6.00 -12.33
CA LEU A 118 -15.02 7.20 -12.03
C LEU A 118 -16.04 7.51 -13.13
N GLY A 119 -15.63 7.41 -14.39
CA GLY A 119 -16.51 7.55 -15.55
C GLY A 119 -17.61 6.49 -15.58
N ARG A 120 -17.34 5.27 -15.12
CA ARG A 120 -18.37 4.22 -15.02
C ARG A 120 -19.31 4.40 -13.83
N LEU A 121 -18.85 5.02 -12.75
CA LEU A 121 -19.66 5.29 -11.55
C LEU A 121 -20.55 6.53 -11.72
N PHE A 122 -20.07 7.56 -12.41
CA PHE A 122 -20.76 8.84 -12.58
C PHE A 122 -21.31 9.10 -13.99
N GLY A 123 -20.84 8.37 -15.01
CA GLY A 123 -21.30 8.50 -16.40
C GLY A 123 -22.51 7.64 -16.77
N ALA A 124 -22.95 6.74 -15.88
CA ALA A 124 -24.15 5.90 -16.10
C ALA A 124 -25.48 6.65 -15.89
N ARG A 125 -25.46 7.98 -15.78
CA ARG A 125 -26.67 8.82 -15.74
C ARG A 125 -26.52 10.08 -16.59
N LYS A 126 -26.98 9.98 -17.83
CA LYS A 126 -27.72 11.06 -18.52
C LYS A 126 -28.96 10.42 -19.19
N PRO A 127 -30.06 11.18 -19.29
CA PRO A 127 -31.43 10.69 -19.47
C PRO A 127 -31.67 10.03 -20.83
#